data_AF-A0A8S3WG27-F1
#
_entry.id   AF-A0A8S3WG27-F1
#
_cell.length_a   1.000
_cell.length_b   1.000
_cell.length_c   1.000
_cell.angle_alpha   90.00
_cell.angle_beta   90.00
_cell.angle_gamma   90.00
#
_symmetry.space_group_name_H-M   'P 1'
#
loop_
_entity.id
_entity.type
_entity.pdbx_description
1 polymer ?
#
loop_
_entity_poly.entity_id
_entity_poly.type
_entity_poly.pdbx_seq_one_letter_code
_entity_poly.pdbx_strand_id
1 'polypeptide(L)'
;MELRREIRETIRIEMQQMQSTLQFYSDKFDDYEVKMKSYDIRVKMLENQYNDLINQNKNLKVQHGALEQRITVLEQAQLANQLEICGIAEEENENLTDITSKICDTFKLNPDNIIKAYRKKSFNKKKL
;
A
#
# COMPACT_ATOMS: atom_id res chain seq x y z
N MET A 1 74.86 -11.53 -39.33
CA MET A 1 73.78 -12.57 -39.26
C MET A 1 72.98 -12.48 -37.96
N GLU A 2 73.60 -12.09 -36.84
CA GLU A 2 72.98 -11.98 -35.51
C GLU A 2 71.86 -10.94 -35.42
N LEU A 3 72.04 -9.72 -35.95
CA LEU A 3 71.01 -8.68 -35.93
C LEU A 3 69.66 -9.12 -36.54
N ARG A 4 69.70 -9.89 -37.65
CA ARG A 4 68.49 -10.46 -38.27
C ARG A 4 67.83 -11.54 -37.41
N ARG A 5 68.61 -12.26 -36.61
CA ARG A 5 68.09 -13.27 -35.68
C ARG A 5 67.44 -12.58 -34.48
N GLU A 6 68.09 -11.56 -33.94
CA GLU A 6 67.59 -10.76 -32.83
C GLU A 6 66.28 -10.04 -33.17
N ILE A 7 66.21 -9.37 -34.33
CA ILE A 7 64.96 -8.73 -34.82
C ILE A 7 63.82 -9.75 -34.95
N ARG A 8 64.10 -10.95 -35.46
CA ARG A 8 63.08 -12.01 -35.58
C ARG A 8 62.59 -12.49 -34.22
N GLU A 9 63.48 -12.58 -33.24
CA GLU A 9 63.13 -12.99 -31.89
C GLU A 9 62.30 -11.92 -31.18
N THR A 10 62.67 -10.64 -31.28
CA THR A 10 61.88 -9.52 -30.75
C THR A 10 60.48 -9.51 -31.37
N ILE A 11 60.37 -9.62 -32.69
CA ILE A 11 59.06 -9.67 -33.37
C ILE A 11 58.23 -10.85 -32.87
N ARG A 12 58.85 -12.03 -32.67
CA ARG A 12 58.16 -13.21 -32.17
C ARG A 12 57.61 -12.99 -30.75
N ILE A 13 58.39 -12.39 -29.86
CA ILE A 13 57.98 -12.10 -28.49
C ILE A 13 56.81 -11.12 -28.48
N GLU A 14 56.90 -10.03 -29.25
CA GLU A 14 55.83 -9.04 -29.36
C GLU A 14 54.54 -9.65 -29.94
N MET A 15 54.64 -10.51 -30.95
CA MET A 15 53.48 -11.23 -31.50
C MET A 15 52.84 -12.16 -30.46
N GLN A 16 53.63 -12.84 -29.63
CA GLN A 16 53.13 -13.69 -28.56
C GLN A 16 52.43 -12.89 -27.46
N GLN A 17 53.00 -11.74 -27.07
CA GLN A 17 52.38 -10.85 -26.09
C GLN A 17 51.06 -10.26 -26.62
N MET A 18 51.04 -9.85 -27.89
CA MET A 18 49.83 -9.37 -28.55
C MET A 18 48.77 -10.46 -28.61
N GLN A 19 49.13 -11.69 -28.96
CA GLN A 19 48.20 -12.81 -28.99
C GLN A 19 47.62 -13.11 -27.59
N SER A 20 48.47 -13.10 -26.55
CA SER A 20 48.01 -13.27 -25.17
C SER A 20 47.05 -12.17 -24.73
N THR A 21 47.33 -10.93 -25.12
CA THR A 21 46.49 -9.78 -24.77
C THR A 21 45.13 -9.86 -25.48
N LEU A 22 45.12 -10.22 -26.77
CA LEU A 22 43.90 -10.42 -27.54
C LEU A 22 43.05 -11.56 -26.96
N GLN A 23 43.68 -12.67 -26.57
CA GLN A 23 42.96 -13.77 -25.92
C GLN A 23 42.32 -13.32 -24.61
N PHE A 24 43.07 -12.61 -23.75
CA PHE A 24 42.53 -12.08 -22.50
C PHE A 24 41.31 -11.17 -22.72
N TYR A 25 41.36 -10.27 -23.71
CA TYR A 25 40.23 -9.42 -24.02
C TYR A 25 39.05 -10.21 -24.60
N SER A 26 39.31 -11.20 -25.46
CA SER A 26 38.27 -12.10 -25.99
C SER A 26 37.51 -12.78 -24.85
N ASP A 27 38.23 -13.39 -23.90
CA ASP A 27 37.63 -14.07 -22.75
C ASP A 27 36.81 -13.08 -21.89
N LYS A 28 37.27 -11.83 -21.75
CA LYS A 28 36.53 -10.79 -21.03
C LYS A 28 35.27 -10.32 -21.76
N PHE A 29 35.28 -10.30 -23.09
CA PHE A 29 34.08 -9.99 -23.86
C PHE A 29 33.02 -11.09 -23.69
N ASP A 30 33.42 -12.35 -23.71
CA ASP A 30 32.51 -13.47 -23.46
C ASP A 30 31.90 -13.41 -22.04
N ASP A 31 32.75 -13.13 -21.02
CA ASP A 31 32.30 -12.89 -19.64
C ASP A 31 31.24 -11.78 -19.57
N TYR A 32 31.44 -10.68 -20.30
CA TYR A 32 30.51 -9.56 -20.33
C TYR A 32 29.22 -9.88 -21.07
N GLU A 33 29.28 -10.63 -22.17
CA GLU A 33 28.08 -11.04 -22.90
C GLU A 33 27.16 -11.89 -22.00
N VAL A 34 27.74 -12.83 -21.26
CA VAL A 34 27.00 -13.67 -20.31
C VAL A 34 26.35 -12.82 -19.22
N LYS A 35 27.10 -11.87 -18.63
CA LYS A 35 26.57 -10.96 -17.61
C LYS A 35 25.45 -10.07 -18.17
N MET A 36 25.60 -9.57 -19.38
CA MET A 36 24.60 -8.71 -20.02
C MET A 36 23.29 -9.46 -20.27
N LYS A 37 23.37 -10.71 -20.74
CA LYS A 37 22.19 -11.60 -20.87
C LYS A 37 21.53 -11.86 -19.52
N SER A 38 22.31 -12.09 -18.47
CA SER A 38 21.79 -12.28 -17.11
C SER A 38 21.06 -11.03 -16.59
N TYR A 39 21.61 -9.84 -16.83
CA TYR A 39 20.94 -8.59 -16.48
C TYR A 39 19.66 -8.36 -17.26
N ASP A 40 19.62 -8.65 -18.57
CA ASP A 40 18.40 -8.53 -19.38
C ASP A 40 17.27 -9.43 -18.84
N ILE A 41 17.58 -10.68 -18.49
CA ILE A 41 16.62 -11.59 -17.86
C ILE A 41 16.11 -11.01 -16.54
N ARG A 42 17.02 -10.51 -15.69
CA ARG A 42 16.65 -9.96 -14.38
C ARG A 42 15.80 -8.70 -14.50
N VAL A 43 16.06 -7.83 -15.48
CA VAL A 43 15.24 -6.65 -15.76
C VAL A 43 13.82 -7.09 -16.14
N LYS A 44 13.67 -8.03 -17.08
CA LYS A 44 12.35 -8.56 -17.47
C LYS A 44 11.59 -9.19 -16.30
N MET A 45 12.28 -9.93 -15.43
CA MET A 45 11.66 -10.48 -14.22
C MET A 45 11.16 -9.38 -13.28
N LEU A 46 11.95 -8.31 -13.07
CA LEU A 46 11.55 -7.18 -12.23
C LEU A 46 10.37 -6.41 -12.83
N GLU A 47 10.33 -6.21 -14.14
CA GLU A 47 9.20 -5.57 -14.83
C GLU A 47 7.91 -6.37 -14.67
N ASN A 48 7.98 -7.70 -14.80
CA ASN A 48 6.84 -8.58 -14.58
C ASN A 48 6.34 -8.51 -13.12
N GLN A 49 7.25 -8.60 -12.15
CA GLN A 49 6.90 -8.50 -10.73
C GLN A 49 6.29 -7.14 -10.38
N TYR A 50 6.81 -6.07 -10.97
CA TYR A 50 6.28 -4.72 -10.79
C TYR A 50 4.85 -4.59 -11.32
N ASN A 51 4.59 -5.13 -12.51
CA ASN A 51 3.25 -5.13 -13.10
C ASN A 51 2.25 -5.95 -12.28
N ASP A 52 2.65 -7.12 -11.80
CA ASP A 52 1.82 -7.94 -10.92
C ASP A 52 1.48 -7.20 -9.62
N LEU A 53 2.46 -6.54 -9.02
CA LEU A 53 2.27 -5.78 -7.79
C LEU A 53 1.33 -4.58 -7.99
N ILE A 54 1.42 -3.88 -9.13
CA ILE A 54 0.47 -2.82 -9.50
C ILE A 54 -0.95 -3.38 -9.59
N ASN A 55 -1.12 -4.53 -10.25
CA ASN A 55 -2.43 -5.13 -10.45
C ASN A 55 -3.05 -5.55 -9.11
N GLN A 56 -2.26 -6.17 -8.23
CA GLN A 56 -2.69 -6.50 -6.88
C GLN A 56 -3.07 -5.25 -6.07
N ASN A 57 -2.27 -4.18 -6.15
CA ASN A 57 -2.57 -2.93 -5.45
C ASN A 57 -3.88 -2.29 -5.93
N LYS A 58 -4.10 -2.26 -7.25
CA LYS A 58 -5.35 -1.76 -7.84
C LYS A 58 -6.56 -2.57 -7.34
N ASN A 59 -6.46 -3.90 -7.36
CA ASN A 59 -7.53 -4.76 -6.89
C ASN A 59 -7.83 -4.55 -5.40
N LEU A 60 -6.79 -4.46 -4.56
CA LEU A 60 -6.95 -4.20 -3.13
C LEU A 60 -7.62 -2.85 -2.86
N LYS A 61 -7.27 -1.80 -3.61
CA LYS A 61 -7.92 -0.48 -3.48
C LYS A 61 -9.41 -0.53 -3.82
N VAL A 62 -9.78 -1.27 -4.86
CA VAL A 62 -11.20 -1.46 -5.22
C VAL A 62 -11.94 -2.20 -4.12
N GLN A 63 -11.37 -3.29 -3.60
CA GLN A 63 -11.97 -4.06 -2.51
C GLN A 63 -12.11 -3.22 -1.23
N HIS A 64 -11.10 -2.43 -0.90
CA HIS A 64 -11.13 -1.50 0.23
C HIS A 64 -12.27 -0.49 0.09
N GLY A 65 -12.38 0.18 -1.06
CA GLY A 65 -13.46 1.15 -1.30
C GLY A 65 -14.85 0.52 -1.20
N ALA A 66 -15.02 -0.71 -1.69
CA ALA A 66 -16.28 -1.44 -1.55
C ALA A 66 -16.61 -1.77 -0.08
N LEU A 67 -15.59 -2.12 0.72
CA LEU A 67 -15.77 -2.38 2.15
C LEU A 67 -16.11 -1.10 2.92
N GLU A 68 -15.45 0.01 2.63
CA GLU A 68 -15.77 1.32 3.23
C GLU A 68 -17.22 1.71 2.96
N GLN A 69 -17.68 1.59 1.71
CA GLN A 69 -19.08 1.85 1.37
C GLN A 69 -20.04 0.95 2.16
N ARG A 70 -19.74 -0.35 2.29
CA ARG A 70 -20.57 -1.28 3.06
C ARG A 70 -20.61 -0.90 4.55
N ILE A 71 -19.48 -0.49 5.13
CA ILE A 71 -19.42 -0.02 6.51
C ILE A 71 -20.30 1.22 6.67
N THR A 72 -20.18 2.21 5.78
CA THR A 72 -21.00 3.42 5.83
C THR A 72 -22.49 3.11 5.75
N VAL A 73 -22.91 2.19 4.87
CA VAL A 73 -24.31 1.76 4.78
C VAL A 73 -24.78 1.09 6.08
N LEU A 74 -23.95 0.24 6.68
CA LEU A 74 -24.28 -0.42 7.94
C LEU A 74 -24.39 0.57 9.11
N GLU A 75 -23.47 1.53 9.19
CA GLU A 75 -23.52 2.60 10.20
C GLU A 75 -24.77 3.46 10.03
N GLN A 76 -25.09 3.86 8.80
CA GLN A 76 -26.32 4.60 8.50
C GLN A 76 -27.57 3.79 8.84
N ALA A 77 -27.61 2.50 8.50
CA ALA A 77 -28.72 1.63 8.84
C ALA A 77 -28.89 1.47 10.37
N GLN A 78 -27.79 1.41 11.11
CA GLN A 78 -27.79 1.34 12.57
C GLN A 78 -28.31 2.65 13.20
N LEU A 79 -27.99 3.80 12.59
CA LEU A 79 -28.39 5.12 13.06
C LEU A 79 -29.76 5.58 12.53
N ALA A 80 -30.32 4.91 11.50
CA ALA A 80 -31.53 5.36 10.81
C ALA A 80 -32.74 5.55 11.75
N ASN A 81 -32.82 4.74 12.81
CA ASN A 81 -33.89 4.78 13.81
C ASN A 81 -33.43 5.37 15.16
N GLN A 82 -32.33 6.13 15.16
CA GLN A 82 -31.82 6.81 16.35
C GLN A 82 -32.03 8.32 16.21
N LEU A 83 -32.55 8.94 17.27
CA LEU A 83 -32.69 10.39 17.35
C LEU A 83 -31.73 10.91 18.42
N GLU A 84 -30.87 11.86 18.05
CA GLU A 84 -30.02 12.57 19.00
C GLU A 84 -30.70 13.88 19.40
N ILE A 85 -30.96 14.04 20.70
CA ILE A 85 -31.57 15.24 21.26
C ILE A 85 -30.52 16.02 22.05
N CYS A 86 -30.24 17.24 21.59
CA CYS A 86 -29.25 18.13 22.17
C CYS A 86 -29.92 19.24 23.00
N GLY A 87 -29.18 19.80 23.97
CA GLY A 87 -29.63 20.96 24.74
C GLY A 87 -30.52 20.65 25.95
N ILE A 88 -30.66 19.38 26.32
CA ILE A 88 -31.31 18.99 27.59
C ILE A 88 -30.25 19.04 28.69
N ALA A 89 -30.46 19.91 29.69
CA ALA A 89 -29.63 19.98 30.89
C ALA A 89 -29.55 18.62 31.60
N GLU A 90 -28.40 18.31 32.22
CA GLU A 90 -28.19 17.07 32.97
C GLU A 90 -28.46 17.31 34.45
N GLU A 91 -29.28 16.45 35.07
CA GLU A 91 -29.62 16.51 36.48
C GLU A 91 -29.27 15.19 37.18
N GLU A 92 -28.91 15.24 38.47
CA GLU A 92 -28.67 14.03 39.26
C GLU A 92 -29.97 13.23 39.44
N ASN A 93 -29.91 11.91 39.19
CA ASN A 93 -31.06 11.00 39.24
C ASN A 93 -32.20 11.35 38.26
N GLU A 94 -31.86 11.92 37.10
CA GLU A 94 -32.85 12.20 36.06
C GLU A 94 -33.58 10.94 35.56
N ASN A 95 -34.88 11.09 35.27
CA ASN A 95 -35.67 10.06 34.64
C ASN A 95 -35.77 10.32 33.13
N LEU A 96 -34.92 9.64 32.36
CA LEU A 96 -34.87 9.79 30.90
C LEU A 96 -36.17 9.37 30.19
N THR A 97 -36.90 8.40 30.74
CA THR A 97 -38.21 7.98 30.23
C THR A 97 -39.26 9.07 30.39
N ASP A 98 -39.26 9.80 31.50
CA ASP A 98 -40.20 10.92 31.71
C ASP A 98 -39.85 12.10 30.79
N ILE A 99 -38.55 12.41 30.66
CA ILE A 99 -38.07 13.47 29.78
C ILE A 99 -38.44 13.19 28.32
N THR A 100 -38.19 11.97 27.85
CA THR A 100 -38.55 11.57 26.48
C THR A 100 -40.06 11.55 26.25
N SER A 101 -40.85 11.12 27.23
CA SER A 101 -42.31 11.16 27.16
C SER A 101 -42.84 12.59 27.00
N LYS A 102 -42.34 13.55 27.81
CA LYS A 102 -42.70 14.97 27.67
C LYS A 102 -42.37 15.54 26.28
N ILE A 103 -41.24 15.12 25.71
CA ILE A 103 -40.84 15.52 24.36
C ILE A 103 -41.81 14.92 23.33
N CYS A 104 -42.14 13.63 23.44
CA CYS A 104 -43.13 12.98 22.59
C CYS A 104 -44.49 13.69 22.64
N ASP A 105 -44.97 14.05 23.83
CA ASP A 105 -46.23 14.78 24.00
C ASP A 105 -46.21 16.12 23.28
N THR A 106 -45.07 16.84 23.36
CA THR A 106 -44.86 18.13 22.69
C THR A 106 -44.97 18.00 21.17
N PHE A 107 -44.45 16.91 20.61
CA PHE A 107 -44.48 16.63 19.17
C PHE A 107 -45.66 15.76 18.72
N LYS A 108 -46.58 15.40 19.62
CA LYS A 108 -47.72 14.49 19.38
C LYS A 108 -47.28 13.11 18.83
N LEU A 109 -46.18 12.57 19.35
CA LEU A 109 -45.64 11.26 19.02
C LEU A 109 -46.03 10.24 20.10
N ASN A 110 -46.09 8.95 19.74
CA ASN A 110 -46.38 7.88 20.71
C ASN A 110 -45.09 7.50 21.48
N PRO A 111 -45.05 7.65 22.82
CA PRO A 111 -43.90 7.25 23.65
C PRO A 111 -43.58 5.75 23.57
N ASP A 112 -44.57 4.88 23.33
CA ASP A 112 -44.39 3.42 23.28
C ASP A 112 -43.49 2.96 22.12
N ASN A 113 -43.30 3.82 21.11
CA ASN A 113 -42.41 3.55 20.00
C ASN A 113 -40.92 3.70 20.36
N ILE A 114 -40.61 4.25 21.55
CA ILE A 114 -39.24 4.42 22.03
C ILE A 114 -38.79 3.12 22.68
N ILE A 115 -37.83 2.44 22.04
CA ILE A 115 -37.27 1.19 22.58
C ILE A 115 -36.31 1.46 23.73
N LYS A 116 -35.44 2.48 23.60
CA LYS A 116 -34.43 2.86 24.60
C LYS A 116 -34.11 4.36 24.52
N ALA A 117 -33.84 4.95 25.67
CA ALA A 117 -33.31 6.30 25.81
C ALA A 117 -32.10 6.27 26.76
N TYR A 118 -31.02 6.97 26.41
CA TYR A 118 -29.81 7.05 27.23
C TYR A 118 -29.03 8.34 26.93
N ARG A 119 -28.28 8.83 27.92
CA ARG A 119 -27.31 9.92 27.71
C ARG A 119 -26.13 9.41 26.89
N LYS A 120 -25.79 10.13 25.82
CA LYS A 120 -24.62 9.82 25.00
C LYS A 120 -23.36 10.17 25.78
N LYS A 121 -22.45 9.21 25.97
CA LYS A 121 -21.16 9.46 26.63
C LYS A 121 -20.36 10.48 25.82
N SER A 122 -19.94 11.57 26.47
CA SER A 122 -19.04 12.55 25.86
C SER A 122 -17.64 11.95 25.71
N PHE A 123 -17.27 11.58 24.50
CA PHE A 123 -15.89 11.25 24.17
C PHE A 123 -15.14 12.54 23.92
N ASN A 124 -14.64 13.17 24.98
CA ASN A 124 -13.59 14.18 24.85
C ASN A 124 -12.35 13.52 24.24
N LYS A 125 -12.22 13.60 22.91
CA LYS A 125 -10.95 13.37 22.22
C LYS A 125 -9.98 14.46 22.70
N LYS A 126 -9.19 14.18 23.74
CA LYS A 126 -7.90 14.82 23.91
C LYS A 126 -7.07 14.43 22.68
N LYS A 127 -7.06 15.29 21.67
CA LYS A 127 -6.04 15.25 20.60
C LYS A 127 -4.69 15.53 21.25
N LEU A 128 -3.83 14.51 21.27
CA LEU A 128 -2.38 14.68 21.27
C LEU A 128 -1.95 15.11 19.86
#